data_AF-A0AA88KYV9-F1
#
_entry.id   AF-A0AA88KYV9-F1
#
_cell.length_a   1.000
_cell.length_b   1.000
_cell.length_c   1.000
_cell.angle_alpha   90.00
_cell.angle_beta   90.00
_cell.angle_gamma   90.00
#
_symmetry.space_group_name_H-M   'P 1'
#
loop_
_entity.id
_entity.type
_entity.pdbx_description
1 polymer ?
#
loop_
_entity_poly.entity_id
_entity_poly.type
_entity_poly.pdbx_seq_one_letter_code
_entity_poly.pdbx_strand_id
1 'polypeptide(L)'
;MQVNKPYEINELFDPITYKKSGSVLRMMEYFLGLEVRKEGLTNYINNRTYDTATTDVLWAFLGDAASKYSVELNGLTVKGIMDTWSIQKKFPVVKVKINRKKYAEITVTHKMFQSGIHGGYLYAIYDFLQNKYIIEDNYWHIPLIFIQNLATGHKKALACWIICDNKVFGYYRVDYDEMNWDLLHDQLQNNHTQIDVINRAQIIDDALNLASVNQIKKTSERALNITSYLKKEVDWLPWETLYNNFERLQNLLSGTEAGALFNSHIQRLALHLYEFYTFNEDPKDKALDLRLRKIAVRIACETNFAPCVEEVKNFFFF
;
A
#
# COMPACT_ATOMS: atom_id res chain seq x y z
N MET A 1 9.06 18.12 16.87
CA MET A 1 10.17 17.75 17.76
C MET A 1 11.12 18.94 17.77
N GLN A 2 11.45 19.51 18.93
CA GLN A 2 12.47 20.56 18.97
C GLN A 2 13.85 19.91 18.84
N VAL A 3 14.68 20.46 17.96
CA VAL A 3 16.04 20.00 17.68
C VAL A 3 16.97 21.05 18.26
N ASN A 4 17.69 20.68 19.30
CA ASN A 4 18.49 21.59 20.11
C ASN A 4 19.99 21.26 20.03
N LYS A 5 20.37 20.03 19.68
CA LYS A 5 21.76 19.58 19.62
C LYS A 5 22.18 19.18 18.20
N PRO A 6 23.46 19.35 17.81
CA PRO A 6 23.92 19.02 16.46
C PRO A 6 23.66 17.57 16.02
N TYR A 7 23.75 16.59 16.92
CA TYR A 7 23.49 15.20 16.55
C TYR A 7 22.00 14.93 16.26
N GLU A 8 21.09 15.67 16.91
CA GLU A 8 19.63 15.57 16.70
C GLU A 8 19.25 16.03 15.29
N ILE A 9 20.08 16.86 14.65
CA ILE A 9 19.90 17.23 13.23
C ILE A 9 20.10 16.01 12.34
N ASN A 10 21.12 15.19 12.59
CA ASN A 10 21.38 13.98 11.81
C ASN A 10 20.26 12.96 11.96
N GLU A 11 19.60 12.91 13.12
CA GLU A 11 18.43 12.05 13.36
C GLU A 11 17.19 12.47 12.54
N LEU A 12 17.14 13.70 12.03
CA LEU A 12 16.06 14.13 11.14
C LEU A 12 16.16 13.53 9.74
N PHE A 13 17.35 13.06 9.32
CA PHE A 13 17.56 12.50 7.98
C PHE A 13 17.23 11.00 7.93
N ASP A 14 15.99 10.67 8.33
CA ASP A 14 15.51 9.30 8.47
C ASP A 14 14.46 8.92 7.40
N PRO A 15 14.04 7.64 7.33
CA PRO A 15 12.98 7.24 6.41
C PRO A 15 11.62 7.94 6.63
N ILE A 16 11.35 8.53 7.79
CA ILE A 16 10.13 9.30 8.04
C ILE A 16 10.19 10.60 7.23
N THR A 17 11.28 11.35 7.35
CA THR A 17 11.46 12.61 6.64
C THR A 17 11.39 12.43 5.12
N TYR A 18 11.94 11.35 4.58
CA TYR A 18 11.92 11.11 3.13
C TYR A 18 10.70 10.32 2.64
N LYS A 19 10.50 9.09 3.13
CA LYS A 19 9.48 8.18 2.58
C LYS A 19 8.08 8.54 3.01
N LYS A 20 7.84 8.79 4.31
CA LYS A 20 6.51 9.21 4.79
C LYS A 20 6.11 10.55 4.18
N SER A 21 6.99 11.54 4.22
CA SER A 21 6.67 12.87 3.67
C SER A 21 6.36 12.80 2.18
N GLY A 22 7.15 12.05 1.39
CA GLY A 22 6.88 11.85 -0.04
C GLY A 22 5.51 11.22 -0.30
N SER A 23 5.14 10.17 0.45
CA SER A 23 3.82 9.54 0.33
C SER A 23 2.67 10.47 0.74
N VAL A 24 2.84 11.22 1.83
CA VAL A 24 1.83 12.18 2.32
C VAL A 24 1.66 13.35 1.34
N LEU A 25 2.73 13.84 0.71
CA LEU A 25 2.65 14.87 -0.33
C LEU A 25 1.98 14.34 -1.61
N ARG A 26 2.23 13.08 -2.01
CA ARG A 26 1.53 12.43 -3.12
C ARG A 26 0.04 12.26 -2.82
N MET A 27 -0.32 11.88 -1.60
CA MET A 27 -1.70 11.80 -1.14
C MET A 27 -2.39 13.16 -1.21
N MET A 28 -1.69 14.22 -0.81
CA MET A 28 -2.18 15.59 -0.89
C MET A 28 -2.39 16.06 -2.33
N GLU A 29 -1.43 15.78 -3.22
CA GLU A 29 -1.58 16.06 -4.66
C GLU A 29 -2.85 15.43 -5.22
N TYR A 30 -3.17 14.21 -4.79
CA TYR A 30 -4.35 13.51 -5.26
C TYR A 30 -5.65 14.25 -4.90
N PHE A 31 -5.84 14.61 -3.63
CA PHE A 31 -7.10 15.25 -3.21
C PHE A 31 -7.19 16.74 -3.57
N LEU A 32 -6.05 17.41 -3.78
CA LEU A 32 -6.02 18.80 -4.27
C LEU A 32 -6.13 18.89 -5.79
N GLY A 33 -5.63 17.89 -6.51
CA GLY A 33 -5.46 17.92 -7.95
C GLY A 33 -4.13 18.57 -8.39
N LEU A 34 -3.67 18.14 -9.56
CA LEU A 34 -2.36 18.51 -10.10
C LEU A 34 -2.21 20.03 -10.32
N GLU A 35 -3.25 20.70 -10.80
CA GLU A 35 -3.20 22.14 -11.11
C GLU A 35 -3.13 23.00 -9.84
N VAL A 36 -3.87 22.63 -8.80
CA VAL A 36 -3.80 23.26 -7.48
C VAL A 36 -2.41 23.10 -6.88
N ARG A 37 -1.83 21.88 -6.96
CA ARG A 37 -0.46 21.66 -6.50
C ARG A 37 0.53 22.53 -7.26
N LYS A 38 0.48 22.54 -8.60
CA LYS A 38 1.41 23.33 -9.43
C LYS A 38 1.33 24.81 -9.10
N GLU A 39 0.12 25.36 -9.05
CA GLU A 39 -0.07 26.78 -8.76
C GLU A 39 0.35 27.12 -7.32
N GLY A 40 -0.11 26.35 -6.33
CA GLY A 40 0.24 26.58 -4.93
C GLY A 40 1.74 26.51 -4.67
N LEU A 41 2.43 25.51 -5.24
CA LEU A 41 3.89 25.41 -5.13
C LEU A 41 4.63 26.51 -5.88
N THR A 42 4.15 26.92 -7.05
CA THR A 42 4.76 28.02 -7.82
C THR A 42 4.67 29.32 -7.03
N ASN A 43 3.50 29.62 -6.46
CA ASN A 43 3.29 30.82 -5.65
C ASN A 43 4.13 30.78 -4.36
N TYR A 44 4.17 29.63 -3.69
CA TYR A 44 5.00 29.41 -2.51
C TYR A 44 6.49 29.66 -2.80
N ILE A 45 7.04 29.03 -3.85
CA ILE A 45 8.46 29.18 -4.21
C ILE A 45 8.78 30.63 -4.56
N ASN A 46 7.98 31.27 -5.42
CA ASN A 46 8.21 32.65 -5.84
C ASN A 46 8.14 33.62 -4.64
N ASN A 47 7.20 33.42 -3.72
CA ASN A 47 7.05 34.28 -2.55
C ASN A 47 8.18 34.08 -1.52
N ARG A 48 8.63 32.85 -1.32
CA ARG A 48 9.68 32.50 -0.33
C ARG A 48 11.10 32.52 -0.91
N THR A 49 11.28 33.09 -2.10
CA THR A 49 12.60 33.20 -2.73
C THR A 49 13.55 33.95 -1.78
N TYR A 50 14.72 33.36 -1.51
CA TYR A 50 15.74 33.89 -0.58
C TYR A 50 15.30 34.02 0.89
N ASP A 51 14.21 33.36 1.31
CA ASP A 51 13.73 33.34 2.69
C ASP A 51 13.64 31.89 3.22
N THR A 52 13.34 31.75 4.51
CA THR A 52 13.09 30.49 5.20
C THR A 52 11.64 30.04 5.05
N ALA A 53 11.26 28.86 5.55
CA ALA A 53 9.87 28.43 5.51
C ALA A 53 9.48 27.52 6.67
N THR A 54 8.19 27.51 6.97
CA THR A 54 7.55 26.56 7.88
C THR A 54 6.43 25.82 7.15
N THR A 55 5.96 24.70 7.71
CA THR A 55 4.84 23.92 7.14
C THR A 55 3.57 24.76 6.99
N ASP A 56 3.30 25.66 7.93
CA ASP A 56 2.10 26.52 7.90
C ASP A 56 2.09 27.46 6.69
N VAL A 57 3.25 27.98 6.29
CA VAL A 57 3.39 28.82 5.10
C VAL A 57 3.05 28.01 3.85
N LEU A 58 3.60 26.79 3.72
CA LEU A 58 3.28 25.92 2.59
C LEU A 58 1.78 25.60 2.51
N TRP A 59 1.15 25.29 3.66
CA TRP A 59 -0.28 25.00 3.72
C TRP A 59 -1.15 26.20 3.35
N ALA A 60 -0.74 27.42 3.69
CA ALA A 60 -1.45 28.63 3.29
C ALA A 60 -1.49 28.78 1.76
N PHE A 61 -0.35 28.70 1.07
CA PHE A 61 -0.30 28.83 -0.39
C PHE A 61 -1.09 27.73 -1.12
N LEU A 62 -1.03 26.49 -0.63
CA LEU A 62 -1.84 25.40 -1.17
C LEU A 62 -3.33 25.58 -0.86
N GLY A 63 -3.67 26.13 0.31
CA GLY A 63 -5.03 26.50 0.69
C GLY A 63 -5.61 27.58 -0.22
N ASP A 64 -4.87 28.64 -0.48
CA ASP A 64 -5.28 29.74 -1.37
C ASP A 64 -5.54 29.23 -2.79
N ALA A 65 -4.63 28.39 -3.31
CA ALA A 65 -4.83 27.73 -4.60
C ALA A 65 -6.07 26.82 -4.56
N ALA A 66 -6.25 26.00 -3.52
CA ALA A 66 -7.43 25.13 -3.40
C ALA A 66 -8.74 25.93 -3.38
N SER A 67 -8.78 27.07 -2.68
CA SER A 67 -9.93 27.99 -2.69
C SER A 67 -10.19 28.59 -4.07
N LYS A 68 -9.14 28.99 -4.80
CA LYS A 68 -9.26 29.53 -6.16
C LYS A 68 -9.86 28.51 -7.15
N TYR A 69 -9.47 27.24 -7.05
CA TYR A 69 -10.00 26.16 -7.89
C TYR A 69 -11.29 25.53 -7.33
N SER A 70 -11.85 26.07 -6.24
CA SER A 70 -13.07 25.57 -5.61
C SER A 70 -12.99 24.08 -5.23
N VAL A 71 -11.83 23.63 -4.72
CA VAL A 71 -11.66 22.25 -4.24
C VAL A 71 -12.57 22.01 -3.03
N GLU A 72 -13.42 20.99 -3.11
CA GLU A 72 -14.30 20.60 -2.00
C GLU A 72 -13.51 19.82 -0.94
N LEU A 73 -13.41 20.37 0.27
CA LEU A 73 -12.70 19.78 1.41
C LEU A 73 -13.65 19.41 2.56
N ASN A 74 -14.95 19.26 2.30
CA ASN A 74 -15.96 18.91 3.32
C ASN A 74 -15.95 19.82 4.56
N GLY A 75 -15.74 21.13 4.38
CA GLY A 75 -15.65 22.11 5.47
C GLY A 75 -14.30 22.19 6.17
N LEU A 76 -13.30 21.43 5.73
CA LEU A 76 -11.95 21.42 6.28
C LEU A 76 -11.01 22.36 5.49
N THR A 77 -9.86 22.68 6.09
CA THR A 77 -8.77 23.40 5.42
C THR A 77 -7.65 22.44 5.03
N VAL A 78 -6.83 22.83 4.04
CA VAL A 78 -5.61 22.08 3.68
C VAL A 78 -4.73 21.87 4.90
N LYS A 79 -4.52 22.92 5.70
CA LYS A 79 -3.80 22.83 6.98
C LYS A 79 -4.42 21.81 7.93
N GLY A 80 -5.74 21.88 8.15
CA GLY A 80 -6.45 20.97 9.05
C GLY A 80 -6.26 19.51 8.67
N ILE A 81 -6.32 19.20 7.37
CA ILE A 81 -6.03 17.85 6.86
C ILE A 81 -4.56 17.50 7.07
N MET A 82 -3.63 18.33 6.58
CA MET A 82 -2.20 18.00 6.52
C MET A 82 -1.51 17.99 7.89
N ASP A 83 -2.02 18.73 8.87
CA ASP A 83 -1.56 18.68 10.26
C ASP A 83 -1.79 17.29 10.86
N THR A 84 -2.89 16.62 10.52
CA THR A 84 -3.13 15.25 10.99
C THR A 84 -2.05 14.27 10.51
N TRP A 85 -1.46 14.53 9.33
CA TRP A 85 -0.45 13.65 8.73
C TRP A 85 1.00 14.00 9.09
N SER A 86 1.28 15.29 9.24
CA SER A 86 2.63 15.82 9.48
C SER A 86 3.01 15.86 10.96
N ILE A 87 2.05 16.10 11.87
CA ILE A 87 2.32 16.26 13.31
C ILE A 87 2.22 14.93 14.04
N GLN A 88 1.29 14.06 13.64
CA GLN A 88 1.04 12.80 14.33
C GLN A 88 2.03 11.71 13.89
N LYS A 89 2.54 10.95 14.87
CA LYS A 89 3.36 9.75 14.62
C LYS A 89 2.47 8.61 14.08
N LYS A 90 3.10 7.67 13.37
CA LYS A 90 2.46 6.47 12.77
C LYS A 90 1.50 6.83 11.61
N PHE A 91 0.64 5.87 11.25
CA PHE A 91 -0.39 5.96 10.21
C PHE A 91 -1.55 5.01 10.55
N PRO A 92 -2.77 5.24 10.01
CA PRO A 92 -3.95 4.45 10.36
C PRO A 92 -4.07 3.16 9.54
N VAL A 93 -4.78 2.19 10.10
CA VAL A 93 -5.39 1.08 9.35
C VAL A 93 -6.86 1.43 9.14
N VAL A 94 -7.30 1.43 7.89
CA VAL A 94 -8.67 1.65 7.46
C VAL A 94 -9.40 0.32 7.46
N LYS A 95 -10.32 0.13 8.41
CA LYS A 95 -11.22 -1.01 8.37
C LYS A 95 -12.39 -0.73 7.43
N VAL A 96 -12.70 -1.68 6.57
CA VAL A 96 -13.79 -1.59 5.60
C VAL A 96 -14.74 -2.73 5.89
N LYS A 97 -15.94 -2.39 6.38
CA LYS A 97 -17.05 -3.34 6.48
C LYS A 97 -18.05 -3.01 5.37
N ILE A 98 -18.56 -4.04 4.70
CA ILE A 98 -19.46 -3.84 3.58
C ILE A 98 -20.82 -4.43 3.96
N ASN A 99 -21.78 -3.56 4.25
CA ASN A 99 -23.15 -3.99 4.49
C ASN A 99 -23.86 -4.22 3.15
N ARG A 100 -23.73 -5.46 2.65
CA ARG A 100 -24.32 -5.96 1.41
C ARG A 100 -25.86 -6.05 1.44
N LYS A 101 -26.55 -5.28 2.28
CA LYS A 101 -28.01 -5.10 2.25
C LYS A 101 -28.44 -3.79 1.58
N LYS A 102 -27.66 -2.70 1.68
CA LYS A 102 -28.00 -1.39 1.04
C LYS A 102 -26.82 -0.41 0.86
N TYR A 103 -25.76 -0.40 1.68
CA TYR A 103 -24.63 0.55 1.60
C TYR A 103 -23.29 -0.04 2.09
N ALA A 104 -22.15 0.47 1.61
CA ALA A 104 -20.85 0.17 2.21
C ALA A 104 -20.67 1.02 3.48
N GLU A 105 -20.93 0.41 4.64
CA GLU A 105 -20.64 1.05 5.93
C GLU A 105 -19.15 0.92 6.25
N ILE A 106 -18.34 1.83 5.71
CA ILE A 106 -16.90 1.84 5.97
C ILE A 106 -16.65 2.40 7.39
N THR A 107 -16.48 1.51 8.35
CA THR A 107 -16.03 1.89 9.69
C THR A 107 -14.50 1.94 9.73
N VAL A 108 -13.91 3.13 9.59
CA VAL A 108 -12.46 3.30 9.72
C VAL A 108 -12.06 3.35 11.19
N THR A 109 -11.55 2.22 11.71
CA THR A 109 -10.94 2.19 13.05
C THR A 109 -9.43 2.19 12.93
N HIS A 110 -8.76 3.26 13.36
CA HIS A 110 -7.31 3.24 13.43
C HIS A 110 -6.86 2.62 14.76
N LYS A 111 -6.11 1.54 14.70
CA LYS A 111 -5.25 1.14 15.82
C LYS A 111 -3.86 1.68 15.52
N MET A 112 -3.17 2.23 16.53
CA MET A 112 -1.72 2.35 16.39
C MET A 112 -1.19 0.96 16.01
N PHE A 113 -0.26 0.89 15.05
CA PHE A 113 0.43 -0.34 14.68
C PHE A 113 1.36 -0.78 15.83
N GLN A 114 0.76 -1.19 16.95
CA GLN A 114 1.30 -1.89 18.12
C GLN A 114 0.14 -2.26 19.06
N SER A 115 0.28 -3.37 19.77
CA SER A 115 -0.70 -3.92 20.71
C SER A 115 -1.30 -2.86 21.66
N GLY A 116 -2.63 -2.80 21.72
CA GLY A 116 -3.34 -2.37 22.94
C GLY A 116 -3.82 -0.93 23.10
N ILE A 117 -3.65 0.01 22.15
CA ILE A 117 -4.13 1.40 22.36
C ILE A 117 -5.32 1.74 21.47
N HIS A 118 -6.41 2.20 22.10
CA HIS A 118 -7.62 2.74 21.48
C HIS A 118 -7.27 3.97 20.63
N GLY A 119 -7.53 3.89 19.33
CA GLY A 119 -7.58 5.04 18.44
C GLY A 119 -9.04 5.44 18.21
N GLY A 120 -9.21 6.65 17.71
CA GLY A 120 -10.50 7.20 17.37
C GLY A 120 -11.20 6.58 16.17
N TYR A 121 -12.43 7.02 15.97
CA TYR A 121 -13.31 6.53 14.92
C TYR A 121 -13.42 7.61 13.85
N LEU A 122 -13.11 7.24 12.61
CA LEU A 122 -13.61 7.97 11.46
C LEU A 122 -14.79 7.15 10.93
N TYR A 123 -16.00 7.68 11.09
CA TYR A 123 -17.17 7.10 10.46
C TYR A 123 -17.28 7.72 9.07
N ALA A 124 -17.23 6.89 8.02
CA ALA A 124 -17.40 7.32 6.65
C ALA A 124 -18.43 6.42 5.96
N ILE A 125 -19.61 6.96 5.69
CA ILE A 125 -20.55 6.29 4.78
C ILE A 125 -20.17 6.71 3.37
N TYR A 126 -19.83 5.74 2.51
CA TYR A 126 -19.66 5.99 1.09
C TYR A 126 -20.89 5.49 0.34
N ASP A 127 -21.67 6.42 -0.22
CA ASP A 127 -22.77 6.10 -1.13
C ASP A 127 -22.27 6.10 -2.57
N PHE A 128 -22.18 4.93 -3.19
CA PHE A 128 -21.78 4.77 -4.59
C PHE A 128 -22.73 5.46 -5.59
N LEU A 129 -23.98 5.73 -5.21
CA LEU A 129 -24.94 6.44 -6.07
C LEU A 129 -24.76 7.96 -6.01
N GLN A 130 -24.26 8.48 -4.89
CA GLN A 130 -24.12 9.93 -4.66
C GLN A 130 -22.68 10.41 -4.55
N ASN A 131 -21.70 9.50 -4.56
CA ASN A 131 -20.28 9.77 -4.38
C ASN A 131 -20.00 10.69 -3.16
N LYS A 132 -20.71 10.47 -2.05
CA LYS A 132 -20.70 11.36 -0.89
C LYS A 132 -20.14 10.67 0.35
N TYR A 133 -19.41 11.45 1.14
CA TYR A 133 -18.87 11.08 2.46
C TYR A 133 -19.63 11.83 3.55
N ILE A 134 -19.96 11.15 4.65
CA ILE A 134 -20.35 11.78 5.91
C ILE A 134 -19.20 11.49 6.88
N ILE A 135 -18.54 12.55 7.37
CA ILE A 135 -17.39 12.49 8.28
C ILE A 135 -17.85 13.04 9.62
N GLU A 136 -17.69 12.26 10.70
CA GLU A 136 -17.88 12.73 12.07
C GLU A 136 -16.52 13.06 12.71
N ASP A 137 -16.46 14.16 13.48
CA ASP A 137 -15.23 14.72 14.05
C ASP A 137 -14.58 13.82 15.11
N ASN A 138 -13.30 13.45 14.89
CA ASN A 138 -12.16 13.79 15.78
C ASN A 138 -10.79 13.16 15.38
N TYR A 139 -10.59 12.57 14.19
CA TYR A 139 -9.35 11.83 13.86
C TYR A 139 -8.96 11.88 12.38
N TRP A 140 -7.72 11.41 12.05
CA TRP A 140 -7.04 11.45 10.73
C TRP A 140 -7.98 11.70 9.55
N HIS A 141 -7.78 12.81 8.83
CA HIS A 141 -8.56 13.10 7.64
C HIS A 141 -8.03 12.27 6.48
N ILE A 142 -8.72 11.15 6.22
CA ILE A 142 -8.30 10.15 5.24
C ILE A 142 -9.04 10.38 3.93
N PRO A 143 -8.34 10.70 2.83
CA PRO A 143 -8.96 10.73 1.51
C PRO A 143 -9.25 9.29 1.07
N LEU A 144 -10.50 8.87 1.21
CA LEU A 144 -10.94 7.53 0.83
C LEU A 144 -11.32 7.50 -0.64
N ILE A 145 -10.88 6.47 -1.36
CA ILE A 145 -11.24 6.23 -2.77
C ILE A 145 -11.59 4.77 -2.91
N PHE A 146 -12.75 4.48 -3.50
CA PHE A 146 -13.21 3.10 -3.68
C PHE A 146 -13.31 2.75 -5.16
N ILE A 147 -12.94 1.51 -5.49
CA ILE A 147 -13.19 0.89 -6.79
C ILE A 147 -13.81 -0.49 -6.58
N GLN A 148 -14.70 -0.87 -7.49
CA GLN A 148 -15.39 -2.16 -7.49
C GLN A 148 -15.46 -2.70 -8.92
N ASN A 149 -15.62 -4.01 -9.08
CA ASN A 149 -15.95 -4.57 -10.39
C ASN A 149 -17.40 -4.21 -10.79
N LEU A 150 -17.58 -3.77 -12.04
CA LEU A 150 -18.90 -3.44 -12.61
C LEU A 150 -19.75 -4.71 -12.70
N ALA A 151 -20.67 -4.88 -11.75
CA ALA A 151 -21.73 -5.86 -11.90
C ALA A 151 -23.01 -5.13 -12.34
N THR A 152 -23.40 -5.31 -13.60
CA THR A 152 -24.64 -4.75 -14.14
C THR A 152 -25.84 -5.37 -13.41
N GLY A 153 -26.56 -4.54 -12.63
CA GLY A 153 -27.82 -4.88 -11.96
C GLY A 153 -27.72 -5.01 -10.42
N HIS A 154 -28.76 -4.52 -9.71
CA HIS A 154 -28.83 -4.49 -8.24
C HIS A 154 -28.57 -5.84 -7.53
N LYS A 155 -28.95 -6.97 -8.14
CA LYS A 155 -28.70 -8.31 -7.57
C LYS A 155 -27.24 -8.78 -7.70
N LYS A 156 -26.44 -8.10 -8.52
CA LYS A 156 -25.07 -8.46 -8.88
C LYS A 156 -24.03 -7.62 -8.11
N ALA A 157 -24.42 -6.41 -7.66
CA ALA A 157 -23.64 -5.55 -6.78
C ALA A 157 -23.30 -6.19 -5.41
N LEU A 158 -24.10 -7.17 -4.96
CA LEU A 158 -23.87 -7.88 -3.68
C LEU A 158 -22.74 -8.91 -3.75
N ALA A 159 -22.24 -9.25 -4.94
CA ALA A 159 -21.14 -10.19 -5.15
C ALA A 159 -19.84 -9.50 -5.61
N CYS A 160 -19.81 -8.16 -5.61
CA CYS A 160 -18.62 -7.40 -6.00
C CYS A 160 -17.58 -7.38 -4.88
N TRP A 161 -16.31 -7.51 -5.25
CA TRP A 161 -15.23 -7.07 -4.37
C TRP A 161 -15.16 -5.54 -4.40
N ILE A 162 -14.71 -4.96 -3.29
CA ILE A 162 -14.42 -3.53 -3.16
C ILE A 162 -12.96 -3.38 -2.76
N ILE A 163 -12.25 -2.47 -3.42
CA ILE A 163 -10.91 -2.03 -3.04
C ILE A 163 -11.01 -0.59 -2.55
N CYS A 164 -10.46 -0.34 -1.37
CA CYS A 164 -10.23 1.00 -0.83
C CYS A 164 -8.78 1.41 -1.12
N ASP A 165 -8.56 2.71 -1.33
CA ASP A 165 -7.28 3.29 -1.74
C ASP A 165 -6.84 2.83 -3.14
N ASN A 166 -7.73 3.02 -4.12
CA ASN A 166 -7.41 2.79 -5.52
C ASN A 166 -6.08 3.49 -5.89
N LYS A 167 -5.15 2.76 -6.50
CA LYS A 167 -3.79 3.22 -6.85
C LYS A 167 -2.88 3.64 -5.68
N VAL A 168 -3.27 3.35 -4.43
CA VAL A 168 -2.46 3.58 -3.23
C VAL A 168 -1.96 5.01 -3.16
N PHE A 169 -2.91 5.95 -3.23
CA PHE A 169 -2.63 7.37 -3.03
C PHE A 169 -2.60 7.70 -1.54
N GLY A 170 -3.35 6.97 -0.73
CA GLY A 170 -3.40 7.08 0.71
C GLY A 170 -2.13 6.62 1.40
N TYR A 171 -1.76 7.31 2.50
CA TYR A 171 -0.71 6.83 3.40
C TYR A 171 -1.30 5.98 4.54
N TYR A 172 -2.07 4.94 4.21
CA TYR A 172 -2.74 4.07 5.18
C TYR A 172 -2.84 2.63 4.65
N ARG A 173 -3.16 1.68 5.54
CA ARG A 173 -3.42 0.28 5.16
C ARG A 173 -4.91 -0.01 5.16
N VAL A 174 -5.36 -1.04 4.45
CA VAL A 174 -6.78 -1.42 4.41
C VAL A 174 -7.01 -2.83 4.95
N ASP A 175 -7.95 -2.97 5.87
CA ASP A 175 -8.43 -4.26 6.40
C ASP A 175 -9.91 -4.42 6.10
N TYR A 176 -10.24 -5.36 5.21
CA TYR A 176 -11.62 -5.63 4.82
C TYR A 176 -12.32 -6.65 5.75
N ASP A 177 -13.65 -6.70 5.70
CA ASP A 177 -14.39 -7.85 6.23
C ASP A 177 -14.04 -9.15 5.48
N GLU A 178 -14.35 -10.28 6.12
CA GLU A 178 -14.04 -11.62 5.63
C GLU A 178 -14.54 -11.88 4.21
N MET A 179 -15.81 -11.51 3.95
CA MET A 179 -16.44 -11.79 2.67
C MET A 179 -15.75 -11.01 1.54
N ASN A 180 -15.32 -9.78 1.79
CA ASN A 180 -14.59 -9.03 0.78
C ASN A 180 -13.18 -9.56 0.54
N TRP A 181 -12.48 -10.01 1.59
CA TRP A 181 -11.20 -10.69 1.44
C TRP A 181 -11.33 -11.97 0.59
N ASP A 182 -12.40 -12.75 0.79
CA ASP A 182 -12.68 -13.95 -0.01
C ASP A 182 -12.95 -13.59 -1.48
N LEU A 183 -13.75 -12.55 -1.73
CA LEU A 183 -14.02 -12.09 -3.10
C LEU A 183 -12.77 -11.53 -3.81
N LEU A 184 -11.87 -10.86 -3.08
CA LEU A 184 -10.58 -10.43 -3.61
C LEU A 184 -9.68 -11.62 -3.93
N HIS A 185 -9.64 -12.62 -3.05
CA HIS A 185 -8.93 -13.88 -3.30
C HIS A 185 -9.46 -14.54 -4.59
N ASP A 186 -10.77 -14.71 -4.72
CA ASP A 186 -11.40 -15.32 -5.89
C ASP A 186 -11.10 -14.54 -7.17
N GLN A 187 -11.16 -13.20 -7.12
CA GLN A 187 -10.81 -12.37 -8.27
C GLN A 187 -9.35 -12.56 -8.68
N LEU A 188 -8.41 -12.56 -7.72
CA LEU A 188 -6.99 -12.74 -7.99
C LEU A 188 -6.69 -14.13 -8.56
N GLN A 189 -7.35 -15.17 -8.05
CA GLN A 189 -7.23 -16.52 -8.59
C GLN A 189 -7.79 -16.63 -10.02
N ASN A 190 -8.94 -16.03 -10.29
CA ASN A 190 -9.62 -16.19 -11.57
C ASN A 190 -9.06 -15.28 -12.66
N ASN A 191 -8.94 -13.98 -12.38
CA ASN A 191 -8.40 -13.00 -13.31
C ASN A 191 -7.82 -11.79 -12.54
N HIS A 192 -6.58 -11.95 -12.05
CA HIS A 192 -5.89 -10.88 -11.32
C HIS A 192 -5.74 -9.59 -12.13
N THR A 193 -5.58 -9.65 -13.45
CA THR A 193 -5.34 -8.46 -14.30
C THR A 193 -6.50 -7.45 -14.34
N GLN A 194 -7.70 -7.81 -13.86
CA GLN A 194 -8.79 -6.85 -13.67
C GLN A 194 -8.54 -5.89 -12.49
N ILE A 195 -7.70 -6.28 -11.55
CA ILE A 195 -7.22 -5.43 -10.46
C ILE A 195 -5.90 -4.82 -10.92
N ASP A 196 -5.77 -3.50 -10.79
CA ASP A 196 -4.55 -2.80 -11.15
C ASP A 196 -3.33 -3.33 -10.41
N VAL A 197 -2.18 -3.38 -11.10
CA VAL A 197 -0.92 -3.89 -10.54
C VAL A 197 -0.54 -3.26 -9.20
N ILE A 198 -0.81 -1.95 -9.01
CA ILE A 198 -0.53 -1.25 -7.76
C ILE A 198 -1.45 -1.74 -6.64
N ASN A 199 -2.73 -1.97 -6.92
CA ASN A 199 -3.67 -2.49 -5.93
C ASN A 199 -3.45 -3.99 -5.65
N ARG A 200 -2.98 -4.78 -6.62
CA ARG A 200 -2.56 -6.16 -6.35
C ARG A 200 -1.40 -6.22 -5.37
N ALA A 201 -0.42 -5.34 -5.55
CA ALA A 201 0.67 -5.18 -4.60
C ALA A 201 0.17 -4.69 -3.23
N GLN A 202 -0.72 -3.70 -3.17
CA GLN A 202 -1.34 -3.25 -1.92
C GLN A 202 -2.02 -4.40 -1.17
N ILE A 203 -2.83 -5.21 -1.86
CA ILE A 203 -3.58 -6.32 -1.26
C ILE A 203 -2.62 -7.32 -0.62
N ILE A 204 -1.49 -7.64 -1.27
CA ILE A 204 -0.44 -8.50 -0.70
C ILE A 204 0.22 -7.84 0.52
N ASP A 205 0.66 -6.58 0.37
CA ASP A 205 1.37 -5.86 1.43
C ASP A 205 0.50 -5.74 2.68
N ASP A 206 -0.75 -5.33 2.52
CA ASP A 206 -1.71 -5.17 3.61
C ASP A 206 -2.02 -6.52 4.25
N ALA A 207 -2.31 -7.57 3.49
CA ALA A 207 -2.60 -8.88 4.06
C ALA A 207 -1.44 -9.41 4.92
N LEU A 208 -0.19 -9.28 4.44
CA LEU A 208 1.00 -9.73 5.16
C LEU A 208 1.31 -8.89 6.39
N ASN A 209 1.20 -7.57 6.29
CA ASN A 209 1.44 -6.69 7.42
C ASN A 209 0.34 -6.82 8.48
N LEU A 210 -0.93 -6.95 8.08
CA LEU A 210 -2.04 -7.20 9.00
C LEU A 210 -1.87 -8.54 9.72
N ALA A 211 -1.46 -9.60 9.02
CA ALA A 211 -1.15 -10.89 9.64
C ALA A 211 0.00 -10.78 10.67
N SER A 212 1.00 -9.94 10.39
CA SER A 212 2.13 -9.74 11.30
C SER A 212 1.76 -9.08 12.65
N VAL A 213 0.72 -8.24 12.67
CA VAL A 213 0.28 -7.54 13.89
C VAL A 213 -0.93 -8.15 14.56
N ASN A 214 -1.79 -8.86 13.84
CA ASN A 214 -3.07 -9.27 14.38
C ASN A 214 -3.04 -10.56 15.20
N GLN A 215 -1.94 -11.32 15.28
CA GLN A 215 -1.79 -12.55 16.11
C GLN A 215 -2.97 -13.55 16.08
N ILE A 216 -3.88 -13.43 15.09
CA ILE A 216 -5.05 -14.27 14.93
C ILE A 216 -4.73 -15.21 13.77
N LYS A 217 -4.80 -16.52 14.00
CA LYS A 217 -4.52 -17.57 12.99
C LYS A 217 -5.19 -17.31 11.64
N LYS A 218 -6.43 -16.83 11.65
CA LYS A 218 -7.21 -16.51 10.46
C LYS A 218 -6.56 -15.43 9.56
N THR A 219 -5.85 -14.46 10.15
CA THR A 219 -5.15 -13.41 9.39
C THR A 219 -3.91 -13.95 8.66
N SER A 220 -3.16 -14.87 9.28
CA SER A 220 -2.02 -15.52 8.64
C SER A 220 -2.46 -16.44 7.50
N GLU A 221 -3.51 -17.24 7.71
CA GLU A 221 -4.09 -18.10 6.68
C GLU A 221 -4.58 -17.27 5.48
N ARG A 222 -5.30 -16.18 5.74
CA ARG A 222 -5.73 -15.25 4.69
C ARG A 222 -4.55 -14.71 3.89
N ALA A 223 -3.49 -14.26 4.56
CA ALA A 223 -2.34 -13.69 3.87
C ALA A 223 -1.68 -14.71 2.92
N LEU A 224 -1.51 -15.95 3.38
CA LEU A 224 -1.01 -17.04 2.53
C LEU A 224 -1.96 -17.35 1.37
N ASN A 225 -3.26 -17.45 1.63
CA ASN A 225 -4.28 -17.69 0.60
C ASN A 225 -4.29 -16.59 -0.46
N ILE A 226 -4.19 -15.32 -0.06
CA ILE A 226 -4.04 -14.20 -0.98
C ILE A 226 -2.78 -14.40 -1.83
N THR A 227 -1.60 -14.63 -1.23
CA THR A 227 -0.36 -14.77 -2.03
C THR A 227 -0.34 -15.94 -3.00
N SER A 228 -1.21 -16.95 -2.81
CA SER A 228 -1.23 -18.14 -3.67
C SER A 228 -1.59 -17.88 -5.15
N TYR A 229 -2.18 -16.72 -5.49
CA TYR A 229 -2.45 -16.39 -6.89
C TYR A 229 -1.18 -16.08 -7.68
N LEU A 230 -0.07 -15.76 -6.99
CA LEU A 230 1.19 -15.30 -7.60
C LEU A 230 1.78 -16.32 -8.59
N LYS A 231 1.40 -17.59 -8.51
CA LYS A 231 1.67 -18.60 -9.56
C LYS A 231 1.21 -18.21 -10.99
N LYS A 232 0.38 -17.16 -11.12
CA LYS A 232 -0.10 -16.58 -12.39
C LYS A 232 0.44 -15.17 -12.64
N GLU A 233 1.10 -14.58 -11.66
CA GLU A 233 1.52 -13.18 -11.70
C GLU A 233 2.86 -13.03 -12.42
N VAL A 234 2.93 -12.03 -13.29
CA VAL A 234 4.11 -11.72 -14.12
C VAL A 234 4.49 -10.24 -14.07
N ASP A 235 3.78 -9.42 -13.30
CA ASP A 235 4.19 -8.05 -13.03
C ASP A 235 5.19 -8.00 -11.87
N TRP A 236 6.21 -7.15 -12.01
CA TRP A 236 7.28 -7.00 -11.02
C TRP A 236 6.79 -6.56 -9.63
N LEU A 237 5.85 -5.62 -9.57
CA LEU A 237 5.52 -4.94 -8.32
C LEU A 237 4.88 -5.85 -7.25
N PRO A 238 3.88 -6.71 -7.57
CA PRO A 238 3.37 -7.70 -6.61
C PRO A 238 4.45 -8.65 -6.08
N TRP A 239 5.40 -9.05 -6.93
CA TRP A 239 6.53 -9.91 -6.55
C TRP A 239 7.56 -9.21 -5.66
N GLU A 240 7.88 -7.95 -5.96
CA GLU A 240 8.72 -7.10 -5.11
C GLU A 240 8.09 -6.95 -3.71
N THR A 241 6.78 -6.69 -3.66
CA THR A 241 6.03 -6.60 -2.40
C THR A 241 6.09 -7.90 -1.60
N LEU A 242 5.86 -9.04 -2.27
CA LEU A 242 5.97 -10.35 -1.63
C LEU A 242 7.35 -10.54 -1.00
N TYR A 243 8.40 -10.34 -1.81
CA TYR A 243 9.77 -10.58 -1.43
C TYR A 243 10.18 -9.72 -0.22
N ASN A 244 9.85 -8.43 -0.23
CA ASN A 244 10.14 -7.51 0.88
C ASN A 244 9.47 -7.92 2.20
N ASN A 245 8.26 -8.49 2.14
CA ASN A 245 7.57 -8.97 3.35
C ASN A 245 8.08 -10.36 3.79
N PHE A 246 8.55 -11.17 2.85
CA PHE A 246 8.95 -12.55 3.07
C PHE A 246 10.37 -12.70 3.57
N GLU A 247 11.29 -11.81 3.21
CA GLU A 247 12.66 -11.81 3.76
C GLU A 247 12.64 -11.83 5.31
N ARG A 248 11.74 -11.07 5.93
CA ARG A 248 11.56 -11.07 7.39
C ARG A 248 11.08 -12.42 7.92
N LEU A 249 10.10 -13.05 7.26
CA LEU A 249 9.57 -14.35 7.67
C LEU A 249 10.61 -15.46 7.48
N GLN A 250 11.35 -15.43 6.37
CA GLN A 250 12.42 -16.37 6.07
C GLN A 250 13.52 -16.30 7.13
N ASN A 251 13.92 -15.09 7.54
CA ASN A 251 14.89 -14.90 8.63
C ASN A 251 14.38 -15.45 9.96
N LEU A 252 13.10 -15.25 10.29
CA LEU A 252 12.49 -15.76 11.53
C LEU A 252 12.30 -17.28 11.54
N LEU A 253 12.04 -17.88 10.38
CA LEU A 253 11.79 -19.31 10.22
C LEU A 253 13.05 -20.11 9.86
N SER A 254 14.19 -19.45 9.69
CA SER A 254 15.45 -20.09 9.30
C SER A 254 15.84 -21.19 10.28
N GLY A 255 16.22 -22.36 9.76
CA GLY A 255 16.59 -23.54 10.54
C GLY A 255 15.41 -24.31 11.16
N THR A 256 14.16 -23.93 10.90
CA THR A 256 12.96 -24.66 11.38
C THR A 256 12.33 -25.50 10.28
N GLU A 257 11.55 -26.53 10.66
CA GLU A 257 10.73 -27.32 9.73
C GLU A 257 9.72 -26.44 8.97
N ALA A 258 9.11 -25.49 9.67
CA ALA A 258 8.21 -24.50 9.07
C ALA A 258 8.91 -23.64 8.02
N GLY A 259 10.19 -23.29 8.23
CA GLY A 259 11.01 -22.60 7.25
C GLY A 259 11.26 -23.41 5.99
N ALA A 260 11.52 -24.71 6.12
CA ALA A 260 11.67 -25.60 4.97
C ALA A 260 10.36 -25.69 4.14
N LEU A 261 9.22 -25.84 4.81
CA LEU A 261 7.90 -25.84 4.16
C LEU A 261 7.60 -24.50 3.48
N PHE A 262 7.95 -23.39 4.15
CA PHE A 262 7.80 -22.04 3.62
C PHE A 262 8.64 -21.84 2.35
N ASN A 263 9.94 -22.18 2.38
CA ASN A 263 10.82 -22.10 1.22
C ASN A 263 10.30 -22.92 0.04
N SER A 264 9.81 -24.14 0.31
CA SER A 264 9.20 -25.00 -0.71
C SER A 264 7.93 -24.36 -1.29
N HIS A 265 7.12 -23.69 -0.47
CA HIS A 265 5.94 -22.96 -0.94
C HIS A 265 6.32 -21.78 -1.85
N ILE A 266 7.28 -20.94 -1.45
CA ILE A 266 7.70 -19.77 -2.23
C ILE A 266 8.35 -20.19 -3.54
N GLN A 267 9.20 -21.21 -3.51
CA GLN A 267 9.79 -21.79 -4.72
C GLN A 267 8.71 -22.22 -5.72
N ARG A 268 7.68 -22.95 -5.26
CA ARG A 268 6.57 -23.37 -6.12
C ARG A 268 5.80 -22.19 -6.72
N LEU A 269 5.63 -21.10 -5.97
CA LEU A 269 4.95 -19.91 -6.49
C LEU A 269 5.76 -19.20 -7.58
N ALA A 270 7.09 -19.18 -7.46
CA ALA A 270 7.99 -18.43 -8.35
C ALA A 270 8.56 -19.27 -9.51
N LEU A 271 8.28 -20.58 -9.54
CA LEU A 271 8.89 -21.50 -10.50
C LEU A 271 8.64 -21.08 -11.96
N HIS A 272 7.42 -20.66 -12.30
CA HIS A 272 7.08 -20.22 -13.66
C HIS A 272 7.88 -18.99 -14.09
N LEU A 273 8.25 -18.11 -13.15
CA LEU A 273 9.09 -16.96 -13.45
C LEU A 273 10.52 -17.38 -13.76
N TYR A 274 11.07 -18.31 -12.98
CA TYR A 274 12.43 -18.80 -13.22
C TYR A 274 12.50 -19.57 -14.54
N GLU A 275 11.50 -20.38 -14.86
CA GLU A 275 11.41 -21.10 -16.13
C GLU A 275 11.30 -20.16 -17.33
N PHE A 276 10.59 -19.02 -17.17
CA PHE A 276 10.44 -18.02 -18.22
C PHE A 276 11.69 -17.17 -18.41
N TYR A 277 12.20 -16.57 -17.33
CA TYR A 277 13.34 -15.66 -17.40
C TYR A 277 14.66 -16.45 -17.52
N THR A 278 14.86 -17.48 -16.72
CA THR A 278 16.14 -18.20 -16.50
C THR A 278 17.21 -17.34 -15.81
N PHE A 279 18.42 -17.89 -15.62
CA PHE A 279 19.52 -17.21 -14.95
C PHE A 279 20.09 -16.03 -15.77
N ASN A 280 20.16 -16.18 -17.09
CA ASN A 280 20.83 -15.22 -17.98
C ASN A 280 19.83 -14.23 -18.58
N GLU A 281 20.23 -12.94 -18.64
CA GLU A 281 19.43 -11.87 -19.24
C GLU A 281 19.11 -12.15 -20.72
N ASP A 282 17.88 -11.84 -21.14
CA ASP A 282 17.50 -11.85 -22.56
C ASP A 282 17.65 -10.44 -23.11
N PRO A 283 18.29 -10.23 -24.28
CA PRO A 283 18.38 -8.92 -24.93
C PRO A 283 17.03 -8.21 -25.15
N LYS A 284 15.91 -8.92 -25.11
CA LYS A 284 14.55 -8.38 -25.23
C LYS A 284 13.93 -7.95 -23.90
N ASP A 285 14.59 -8.21 -22.77
CA ASP A 285 14.10 -7.84 -21.45
C ASP A 285 13.98 -6.32 -21.32
N LYS A 286 12.82 -5.86 -20.85
CA LYS A 286 12.61 -4.47 -20.46
C LYS A 286 13.09 -4.25 -19.03
N ALA A 287 13.14 -2.99 -18.61
CA ALA A 287 13.59 -2.60 -17.28
C ALA A 287 12.84 -3.30 -16.13
N LEU A 288 11.53 -3.57 -16.26
CA LEU A 288 10.76 -4.30 -15.24
C LEU A 288 10.98 -5.81 -15.30
N ASP A 289 11.22 -6.35 -16.50
CA ASP A 289 11.52 -7.76 -16.72
C ASP A 289 12.84 -8.13 -16.03
N LEU A 290 13.87 -7.28 -16.17
CA LEU A 290 15.15 -7.43 -15.47
C LEU A 290 15.00 -7.44 -13.94
N ARG A 291 14.10 -6.61 -13.40
CA ARG A 291 13.83 -6.59 -11.95
C ARG A 291 13.11 -7.85 -11.50
N LEU A 292 12.13 -8.32 -12.26
CA LEU A 292 11.41 -9.54 -11.95
C LEU A 292 12.29 -10.79 -12.08
N ARG A 293 13.13 -10.86 -13.12
CA ARG A 293 14.20 -11.86 -13.28
C ARG A 293 15.07 -11.94 -12.03
N LYS A 294 15.54 -10.79 -11.53
CA LYS A 294 16.36 -10.75 -10.31
C LYS A 294 15.64 -11.37 -9.11
N ILE A 295 14.35 -11.10 -8.94
CA ILE A 295 13.53 -11.73 -7.88
C ILE A 295 13.40 -13.23 -8.12
N ALA A 296 13.10 -13.65 -9.34
CA ALA A 296 12.92 -15.06 -9.72
C ALA A 296 14.18 -15.89 -9.47
N VAL A 297 15.33 -15.42 -9.97
CA VAL A 297 16.64 -16.05 -9.76
C VAL A 297 16.99 -16.09 -8.28
N ARG A 298 16.75 -14.99 -7.56
CA ARG A 298 17.03 -14.92 -6.13
C ARG A 298 16.22 -15.94 -5.33
N ILE A 299 14.90 -15.98 -5.54
CA ILE A 299 14.02 -16.96 -4.88
C ILE A 299 14.46 -18.39 -5.22
N ALA A 300 14.76 -18.67 -6.49
CA ALA A 300 15.17 -20.00 -6.92
C ALA A 300 16.46 -20.44 -6.21
N CYS A 301 17.48 -19.59 -6.19
CA CYS A 301 18.75 -19.91 -5.56
C CYS A 301 18.66 -19.97 -4.02
N GLU A 302 17.97 -19.03 -3.36
CA GLU A 302 17.78 -19.01 -1.90
C GLU A 302 16.96 -20.21 -1.37
N THR A 303 16.11 -20.80 -2.22
CA THR A 303 15.31 -21.99 -1.89
C THR A 303 15.96 -23.31 -2.36
N ASN A 304 17.23 -23.27 -2.77
CA ASN A 304 18.01 -24.42 -3.26
C ASN A 304 17.41 -25.12 -4.49
N PHE A 305 16.83 -24.35 -5.43
CA PHE A 305 16.40 -24.90 -6.71
C PHE A 305 17.62 -25.34 -7.53
N ALA A 306 17.73 -26.65 -7.80
CA ALA A 306 18.95 -27.25 -8.37
C ALA A 306 19.46 -26.56 -9.64
N PRO A 307 18.63 -26.24 -10.65
CA PRO A 307 19.09 -25.51 -11.83
C PRO A 307 19.73 -24.16 -11.53
N CYS A 308 19.22 -23.40 -10.55
CA CYS A 308 19.80 -22.11 -10.16
C CYS A 308 21.14 -22.30 -9.45
N VAL A 309 21.21 -23.26 -8.53
CA VAL A 309 22.44 -23.56 -7.77
C VAL A 309 23.56 -24.06 -8.68
N GLU A 310 23.23 -24.87 -9.68
CA GLU A 310 24.20 -25.36 -10.67
C GLU A 310 24.75 -24.22 -11.52
N GLU A 311 23.91 -23.30 -12.01
CA GLU A 311 24.36 -22.11 -12.75
C GLU A 311 25.28 -21.21 -11.89
N VAL A 312 24.92 -20.97 -10.62
CA VAL A 312 25.77 -20.21 -9.70
C VAL A 312 27.12 -20.90 -9.49
N LYS A 313 27.15 -22.22 -9.33
CA LYS A 313 28.41 -22.96 -9.20
C LYS A 313 29.27 -22.82 -10.45
N ASN A 314 28.66 -22.92 -11.63
CA ASN A 314 29.37 -22.76 -12.89
C ASN A 314 29.98 -21.35 -13.03
N PHE A 315 29.32 -20.33 -12.50
CA PHE A 315 29.77 -18.94 -12.57
C PHE A 315 30.92 -18.61 -11.60
N PHE A 316 30.99 -19.28 -10.44
CA PHE A 316 31.97 -18.96 -9.39
C PHE A 316 33.15 -19.95 -9.28
N PHE A 317 33.00 -21.19 -9.77
CA PHE A 317 34.00 -22.25 -9.59
C PHE A 317 34.67 -22.71 -10.91
N PHE A 318 34.47 -21.98 -12.00
CA PHE A 318 35.27 -22.06 -13.25
C PHE A 318 35.90 -20.69 -13.55
#